data_AF-D1KBA1-F1
#
_entry.id   AF-D1KBA1-F1
#
_cell.length_a   1.000
_cell.length_b   1.000
_cell.length_c   1.000
_cell.angle_alpha   90.00
_cell.angle_beta   90.00
_cell.angle_gamma   90.00
#
_symmetry.space_group_name_H-M   'P 1'
#
loop_
_entity.id
_entity.type
_entity.pdbx_description
1 polymer ?
#
loop_
_entity_poly.entity_id
_entity_poly.type
_entity_poly.pdbx_seq_one_letter_code
_entity_poly.pdbx_strand_id
1 'polypeptide(L)'
;MFDIGFWEFALIGVIALIVVGPERMPAIARKAGHYVGKAKKFIAKIQEDIGDEFEADKIKEHLSLKDKDAGIVEIFEETKNTLNEIKQGTNNKKS
;
A
#
# COMPACT_ATOMS: atom_id res chain seq x y z
N MET A 1 -12.62 4.49 -4.48
CA MET A 1 -12.89 4.64 -3.03
C MET A 1 -11.59 4.96 -2.30
N PHE A 2 -11.05 6.17 -2.52
CA PHE A 2 -9.91 6.73 -1.80
C PHE A 2 -10.00 8.25 -1.92
N ASP A 3 -11.10 8.84 -1.43
CA ASP A 3 -11.22 10.29 -1.28
C ASP A 3 -10.56 10.70 0.05
N ILE A 4 -9.27 10.38 0.22
CA ILE A 4 -8.50 10.88 1.35
C ILE A 4 -8.10 12.32 1.00
N GLY A 5 -8.90 13.26 1.48
CA GLY A 5 -8.64 14.68 1.36
C GLY A 5 -7.62 15.17 2.39
N PHE A 6 -7.34 16.47 2.32
CA PHE A 6 -6.47 17.15 3.28
C PHE A 6 -6.96 17.00 4.72
N TRP A 7 -8.28 16.94 4.91
CA TRP A 7 -8.90 16.84 6.23
C TRP A 7 -8.64 15.48 6.90
N GLU A 8 -8.70 14.40 6.14
CA GLU A 8 -8.41 13.05 6.60
C GLU A 8 -6.94 12.93 7.04
N PHE A 9 -6.01 13.49 6.27
CA PHE A 9 -4.60 13.54 6.67
C PHE A 9 -4.38 14.35 7.95
N ALA A 10 -5.06 15.50 8.10
CA ALA A 10 -4.99 16.32 9.30
C ALA A 10 -5.50 15.54 10.52
N LEU A 11 -6.63 14.83 10.39
CA LEU A 11 -7.20 14.01 11.46
C LEU A 11 -6.26 12.88 11.88
N ILE A 12 -5.69 12.16 10.91
CA ILE A 12 -4.69 11.11 11.16
C ILE A 12 -3.46 11.71 11.86
N GLY A 13 -3.01 12.89 11.43
CA GLY A 13 -1.91 13.62 12.07
C GLY A 13 -2.19 13.96 13.53
N VAL A 14 -3.39 14.45 13.85
CA VAL A 14 -3.81 14.74 15.24
C VAL A 14 -3.84 13.46 16.08
N ILE A 15 -4.42 12.38 15.57
CA ILE A 15 -4.46 11.09 16.28
C ILE A 15 -3.04 10.57 16.52
N ALA A 16 -2.17 10.64 15.50
CA ALA A 16 -0.78 10.23 15.61
C ALA A 16 -0.02 11.06 16.67
N LEU A 17 -0.26 12.37 16.74
CA LEU A 17 0.32 13.25 17.76
C LEU A 17 -0.15 12.88 19.17
N ILE A 18 -1.40 12.46 19.36
CA ILE A 18 -1.92 12.03 20.67
C ILE A 18 -1.29 10.70 21.09
N VAL A 19 -1.23 9.73 20.19
CA VAL A 19 -0.75 8.36 20.49
C VAL A 19 0.76 8.32 20.68
N VAL A 20 1.49 8.95 19.78
CA VAL A 20 2.97 8.95 19.77
C VAL A 20 3.53 10.06 20.67
N GLY A 21 2.79 11.16 20.79
CA GLY A 21 3.22 12.37 21.48
C GLY A 21 3.86 13.39 20.52
N PRO A 22 3.58 14.70 20.69
CA PRO A 22 4.07 15.77 19.81
C PRO A 22 5.58 15.95 19.85
N GLU A 23 6.25 15.53 20.92
CA GLU A 23 7.71 15.62 21.05
C GLU A 23 8.43 14.48 20.31
N ARG A 24 7.77 13.33 20.16
CA ARG A 24 8.39 12.11 19.60
C ARG A 24 8.12 11.94 18.11
N MET A 25 6.96 12.39 17.64
CA MET A 25 6.56 12.33 16.23
C MET A 25 7.57 13.02 15.27
N PRO A 26 8.09 14.23 15.58
CA PRO A 26 9.11 14.89 14.75
C PRO A 26 10.43 14.10 14.66
N ALA A 27 10.82 13.41 15.73
CA ALA A 27 12.03 12.60 15.75
C ALA A 27 11.90 11.36 14.85
N ILE A 28 10.72 10.72 14.85
CA ILE A 28 10.40 9.58 13.97
C ILE A 28 10.34 10.04 12.51
N ALA A 29 9.64 11.14 12.23
CA ALA A 29 9.55 11.70 10.88
C ALA A 29 10.94 12.05 10.32
N ARG A 30 11.83 12.64 11.12
CA ARG A 30 13.22 12.91 10.72
C ARG A 30 14.00 11.64 10.40
N LYS A 31 13.90 10.61 11.26
CA LYS A 31 14.57 9.33 11.02
C LYS A 31 14.06 8.67 9.74
N ALA A 32 12.74 8.55 9.59
CA ALA A 32 12.11 8.01 8.40
C ALA A 32 12.52 8.80 7.14
N GLY A 33 12.46 10.13 7.20
CA GLY A 33 12.87 11.03 6.13
C GLY A 33 14.34 10.87 5.73
N HIS A 34 15.24 10.61 6.69
CA HIS A 34 16.65 10.33 6.41
C HIS A 34 16.83 9.03 5.63
N TYR A 35 16.11 7.97 6.01
CA TYR A 35 16.15 6.68 5.28
C TYR A 35 15.54 6.80 3.88
N VAL A 36 14.39 7.44 3.76
CA VAL A 36 13.75 7.73 2.47
C VAL A 36 14.66 8.57 1.58
N GLY A 37 15.30 9.59 2.15
CA GLY A 37 16.26 10.44 1.42
C GLY A 37 17.48 9.68 0.94
N LYS A 38 18.03 8.77 1.77
CA LYS A 38 19.12 7.88 1.38
C LYS A 38 18.72 6.93 0.26
N ALA A 39 17.54 6.31 0.36
CA ALA A 39 17.02 5.43 -0.68
C ALA A 39 16.81 6.17 -2.00
N LYS A 40 16.21 7.36 -1.96
CA LYS A 40 16.05 8.22 -3.14
C LYS A 40 17.39 8.56 -3.79
N LYS A 41 18.40 8.95 -2.99
CA LYS A 41 19.75 9.24 -3.49
C LYS A 41 20.43 8.01 -4.09
N PHE A 42 20.25 6.85 -3.49
CA PHE A 42 20.78 5.59 -4.01
C PHE A 42 20.16 5.24 -5.37
N ILE A 43 18.84 5.35 -5.50
CA ILE A 43 18.13 5.14 -6.78
C ILE A 43 18.62 6.15 -7.83
N ALA A 44 18.74 7.43 -7.46
CA ALA A 44 19.27 8.45 -8.37
C ALA A 44 20.71 8.15 -8.82
N LYS A 45 21.56 7.68 -7.91
CA LYS A 45 22.94 7.30 -8.22
C LYS A 45 23.02 6.09 -9.15
N ILE A 46 22.13 5.11 -9.00
CA ILE A 46 22.04 3.95 -9.91
C ILE A 46 21.61 4.41 -11.32
N GLN A 47 20.65 5.34 -11.42
CA GLN A 47 20.23 5.91 -12.71
C GLN A 47 21.37 6.71 -13.37
N GLU A 48 22.23 7.36 -12.59
CA GLU A 48 23.37 8.14 -13.09
C GLU A 48 24.56 7.25 -13.49
N ASP A 49 24.91 6.25 -12.66
CA ASP A 49 26.05 5.34 -12.90
C ASP A 49 25.73 4.32 -14.01
N ILE A 50 24.45 3.97 -14.19
CA ILE A 50 23.93 3.09 -15.26
C ILE A 50 23.06 3.94 -16.18
N GLY A 51 23.67 4.91 -16.87
CA GLY A 51 22.96 5.84 -17.76
C GLY A 51 22.11 5.13 -18.81
N ASP A 52 20.99 5.74 -19.21
CA ASP A 52 20.00 5.49 -20.30
C ASP A 52 19.64 4.07 -20.78
N GLU A 53 20.39 3.02 -20.44
CA GLU A 53 20.24 1.63 -20.85
C GLU A 53 19.62 0.77 -19.72
N PHE A 54 19.63 1.26 -18.47
CA PHE A 54 18.79 0.72 -17.40
C PHE A 54 17.42 1.39 -17.46
N GLU A 55 16.55 0.84 -18.30
CA GLU A 55 15.14 1.18 -18.36
C GLU A 55 14.56 1.18 -16.94
N ALA A 56 14.27 2.36 -16.39
CA ALA A 56 13.44 2.51 -15.20
C ALA A 56 12.11 1.74 -15.36
N ASP A 57 11.70 1.50 -16.61
CA ASP A 57 10.59 0.63 -16.98
C ASP A 57 10.80 -0.85 -16.60
N LYS A 58 12.01 -1.42 -16.54
CA LYS A 58 12.23 -2.81 -16.05
C LYS A 58 12.07 -2.96 -14.55
N ILE A 59 12.54 -1.97 -13.77
CA ILE A 59 12.29 -1.94 -12.31
C ILE A 59 10.80 -1.69 -12.06
N LYS A 60 10.19 -0.78 -12.81
CA LYS A 60 8.76 -0.47 -12.73
C LYS A 60 7.91 -1.66 -13.17
N GLU A 61 8.34 -2.45 -14.15
CA GLU A 61 7.73 -3.70 -14.56
C GLU A 61 7.84 -4.73 -13.42
N HIS A 62 9.01 -4.98 -12.84
CA HIS A 62 9.15 -5.92 -11.72
C HIS A 62 8.46 -5.49 -10.41
N LEU A 63 8.36 -4.18 -10.14
CA LEU A 63 7.61 -3.64 -9.00
C LEU A 63 6.10 -3.63 -9.28
N SER A 64 5.68 -3.28 -10.50
CA SER A 64 4.27 -3.25 -10.90
C SER A 64 3.69 -4.65 -11.14
N LEU A 65 4.52 -5.67 -11.36
CA LEU A 65 4.10 -7.07 -11.51
C LEU A 65 3.80 -7.77 -10.18
N LYS A 66 4.16 -7.16 -9.04
CA LYS A 66 3.93 -7.78 -7.72
C LYS A 66 2.75 -7.19 -6.93
N ASP A 67 2.22 -6.05 -7.37
CA ASP A 67 1.14 -5.32 -6.70
C ASP A 67 -0.22 -5.39 -7.44
N LYS A 68 -0.30 -6.07 -8.59
CA LYS A 68 -1.56 -6.23 -9.34
C LYS A 68 -2.06 -7.68 -9.30
N ASP A 69 -3.05 -7.92 -8.46
CA ASP A 69 -4.26 -8.66 -8.83
C ASP A 69 -4.23 -10.19 -9.04
N ALA A 70 -3.15 -10.93 -8.81
CA ALA A 70 -3.20 -12.39 -8.99
C ALA A 70 -3.75 -13.15 -7.76
N GLY A 71 -3.35 -12.79 -6.53
CA GLY A 71 -3.71 -13.58 -5.34
C GLY A 71 -5.02 -13.18 -4.67
N ILE A 72 -5.32 -11.87 -4.60
CA ILE A 72 -6.47 -11.38 -3.82
C ILE A 72 -7.79 -11.54 -4.59
N VAL A 73 -7.78 -11.37 -5.92
CA VAL A 73 -8.98 -11.48 -6.76
C VAL A 73 -9.47 -12.94 -6.86
N GLU A 74 -8.54 -13.89 -7.00
CA GLU A 74 -8.85 -15.32 -7.07
C GLU A 74 -9.45 -15.82 -5.74
N ILE A 75 -8.86 -15.42 -4.61
CA ILE A 75 -9.40 -15.74 -3.27
C ILE A 75 -10.78 -15.10 -3.05
N PHE A 76 -11.01 -13.89 -3.55
CA PHE A 76 -12.31 -13.22 -3.43
C PHE A 76 -13.40 -13.89 -4.28
N GLU A 77 -13.08 -14.35 -5.49
CA GLU A 77 -14.00 -15.11 -6.33
C GLU A 77 -14.37 -16.47 -5.74
N GLU A 78 -13.39 -17.21 -5.23
CA GLU A 78 -13.62 -18.51 -4.57
C GLU A 78 -14.45 -18.34 -3.28
N THR A 79 -14.17 -17.28 -2.52
CA THR A 79 -14.97 -16.91 -1.34
C THR A 79 -16.40 -16.50 -1.72
N LYS A 80 -16.60 -15.78 -2.82
CA LYS A 80 -17.95 -15.37 -3.29
C LYS A 80 -18.79 -16.56 -3.76
N ASN A 81 -18.17 -17.56 -4.39
CA ASN A 81 -18.87 -18.76 -4.84
C ASN A 81 -19.26 -19.67 -3.67
N THR A 82 -18.35 -19.90 -2.72
CA THR A 82 -18.65 -20.66 -1.49
C THR A 82 -19.71 -19.99 -0.62
N LEU A 83 -19.67 -18.66 -0.49
CA LEU A 83 -20.71 -17.92 0.23
C LEU A 83 -22.08 -17.99 -0.46
N ASN A 84 -22.14 -18.04 -1.79
CA ASN A 84 -23.41 -18.20 -2.51
C ASN A 84 -24.01 -19.60 -2.36
N GLU A 85 -23.18 -20.64 -2.31
CA GLU A 85 -23.64 -22.01 -1.99
C GLU A 85 -24.18 -22.10 -0.57
N ILE A 86 -23.49 -21.52 0.41
CA ILE A 86 -23.93 -21.48 1.81
C ILE A 86 -25.24 -20.69 1.95
N LYS A 87 -25.37 -19.58 1.20
CA LYS A 87 -26.59 -18.75 1.21
C LYS A 87 -27.76 -19.45 0.53
N GLN A 88 -27.54 -20.27 -0.50
CA GLN A 88 -28.58 -21.10 -1.12
C GLN A 88 -28.98 -22.29 -0.24
N GLY A 89 -28.03 -22.95 0.42
CA GLY A 89 -28.30 -24.05 1.35
C GLY A 89 -29.07 -23.64 2.60
N THR A 90 -28.98 -22.37 3.00
CA THR A 90 -29.71 -21.84 4.17
C THR A 90 -31.13 -21.36 3.81
N ASN A 91 -31.39 -20.97 2.56
CA ASN A 91 -32.71 -20.48 2.14
C ASN A 91 -33.71 -21.61 1.78
N ASN A 92 -33.23 -22.84 1.59
CA ASN A 92 -34.09 -24.00 1.25
C ASN A 92 -34.48 -24.88 2.47
N LYS A 93 -34.24 -24.40 3.70
CA LYS A 93 -34.62 -25.12 4.94
C LYS A 93 -35.64 -24.36 5.78
N LYS A 94 -36.34 -23.39 5.19
CA LYS A 94 -37.37 -22.58 5.87
C LYS A 94 -38.69 -22.49 5.08
N SER A 95 -39.07 -23.61 4.44
CA SER A 95 -40.46 -23.86 4.05
C SER A 95 -41.00 -25.05 4.85
#